data_AF-A0A2Y9NFR5-F1
#
_entry.id   AF-A0A2Y9NFR5-F1
#
_cell.length_a   1.000
_cell.length_b   1.000
_cell.length_c   1.000
_cell.angle_alpha   90.00
_cell.angle_beta   90.00
_cell.angle_gamma   90.00
#
_symmetry.space_group_name_H-M   'P 1'
#
loop_
_entity.id
_entity.type
_entity.pdbx_description
1 polymer ?
#
loop_
_entity_poly.entity_id
_entity_poly.type
_entity_poly.pdbx_seq_one_letter_code
_entity_poly.pdbx_strand_id
1 'polypeptide(L)'
;MPSLQPVVMCVMKHLPKVPEKKLKLVMADKELYRACAVEVKRQIWQDNQALFGDEVSPLLKQYIVEKESALFSTELSVLHNFFSPSPKTRRQGEVVQRLTRMVGRNVKLYDMVLQFLRTLFLRTRNVHYCTLRAELLMSLHDLDVGDICSVDPCHKFTWCLDACIRERFVDSKRARELQGFLDGVKKGQEQVLGDLSMILCDPFAINTLSLSTVRHLQELVGQELLPRDSPDLLLLLRLLALGQGAWDMIDSQVFKEPKMEVELVTRFLPTLMSFVVDDHAFNVDQKLPAEEKAPVSYPSALPETFTKFLQEQRVACEVGLYYVLHITKQRNKNALLRLLPGLVETFSDLAFGDIFLHLLTGNLALLADEFALEDFCSSLFDGFLLTASPRCPSSQSTSQSGAPGTAGEGVGGQLCSRLQPSAASSRKENVQRHVLRLLLHLHHRVAPSKLEALQKALEPTGQSGEAVKELYSQLGEKLEQLDRRKPSPAQATETPALELPLPSVPAPAVL
;
A
#
# COMPACT_ATOMS: atom_id res chain seq x y z
N MET A 1 -48.57 12.18 20.20
CA MET A 1 -48.05 13.51 20.59
C MET A 1 -46.61 13.64 20.09
N PRO A 2 -46.40 14.10 18.84
CA PRO A 2 -45.05 14.30 18.29
C PRO A 2 -44.19 15.27 19.13
N SER A 3 -44.83 16.19 19.85
CA SER A 3 -44.19 17.18 20.73
C SER A 3 -43.42 16.59 21.92
N LEU A 4 -43.79 15.42 22.43
CA LEU A 4 -43.13 14.77 23.58
C LEU A 4 -41.99 13.84 23.15
N GLN A 5 -41.92 13.48 21.88
CA GLN A 5 -40.94 12.53 21.35
C GLN A 5 -39.49 12.95 21.62
N PRO A 6 -39.07 14.22 21.42
CA PRO A 6 -37.68 14.63 21.70
C PRO A 6 -37.29 14.44 23.16
N VAL A 7 -38.22 14.71 24.09
CA VAL A 7 -38.00 14.57 25.53
C VAL A 7 -37.83 13.09 25.90
N VAL A 8 -38.71 12.22 25.39
CA VAL A 8 -38.62 10.77 25.64
C VAL A 8 -37.33 10.19 25.05
N MET A 9 -36.94 10.60 23.84
CA MET A 9 -35.68 10.17 23.21
C MET A 9 -34.45 10.61 24.01
N CYS A 10 -34.47 11.83 24.54
CA CYS A 10 -33.41 12.34 25.41
C CYS A 10 -33.32 11.54 26.72
N VAL A 11 -34.45 11.26 27.38
CA VAL A 11 -34.47 10.42 28.59
C VAL A 11 -33.92 9.03 28.31
N MET A 12 -34.37 8.40 27.22
CA MET A 12 -33.93 7.05 26.85
C MET A 12 -32.41 6.96 26.60
N LYS A 13 -31.80 8.02 26.06
CA LYS A 13 -30.34 8.10 25.86
C LYS A 13 -29.55 7.90 27.15
N HIS A 14 -30.07 8.40 28.26
CA HIS A 14 -29.40 8.37 29.56
C HIS A 14 -29.81 7.17 30.43
N LEU A 15 -30.70 6.31 29.95
CA LEU A 15 -31.09 5.09 30.67
C LEU A 15 -30.01 4.01 30.54
N PRO A 16 -29.51 3.46 31.66
CA PRO A 16 -28.52 2.37 31.62
C PRO A 16 -29.08 1.10 30.95
N LYS A 17 -30.38 0.83 31.15
CA LYS A 17 -31.10 -0.24 30.47
C LYS A 17 -32.51 0.21 30.12
N VAL A 18 -32.84 0.23 28.85
CA VAL A 18 -34.19 0.48 28.34
C VAL A 18 -34.99 -0.84 28.41
N PRO A 19 -36.25 -0.82 28.87
CA PRO A 19 -37.07 -2.03 28.90
C PRO A 19 -37.20 -2.68 27.51
N GLU A 20 -36.98 -3.99 27.42
CA GLU A 20 -37.00 -4.75 26.15
C GLU A 20 -38.30 -4.58 25.36
N LYS A 21 -39.44 -4.52 26.05
CA LYS A 21 -40.75 -4.27 25.42
C LYS A 21 -40.76 -2.95 24.64
N LYS A 22 -40.05 -1.92 25.13
CA LYS A 22 -39.95 -0.61 24.47
C LYS A 22 -38.95 -0.65 23.32
N LEU A 23 -37.84 -1.38 23.47
CA LEU A 23 -36.89 -1.60 22.37
C LEU A 23 -37.55 -2.29 21.17
N LYS A 24 -38.38 -3.31 21.40
CA LYS A 24 -39.14 -3.98 20.32
C LYS A 24 -40.08 -3.03 19.58
N LEU A 25 -40.74 -2.11 20.30
CA LEU A 25 -41.59 -1.08 19.67
C LEU A 25 -40.77 -0.10 18.83
N VAL A 26 -39.61 0.33 19.33
CA VAL A 26 -38.69 1.20 18.56
C VAL A 26 -38.20 0.49 17.31
N MET A 27 -37.85 -0.79 17.37
CA MET A 27 -37.38 -1.56 16.22
C MET A 27 -38.46 -1.75 15.14
N ALA A 28 -39.73 -1.86 15.56
CA ALA A 28 -40.85 -2.05 14.63
C ALA A 28 -41.17 -0.81 13.80
N ASP A 29 -40.76 0.37 14.26
CA ASP A 29 -41.01 1.65 13.61
C ASP A 29 -39.71 2.28 13.10
N LYS A 30 -39.58 2.39 11.77
CA LYS A 30 -38.38 2.91 11.12
C LYS A 30 -38.09 4.37 11.45
N GLU A 31 -39.10 5.20 11.66
CA GLU A 31 -38.91 6.62 11.98
C GLU A 31 -38.43 6.79 13.42
N LEU A 32 -39.06 6.06 14.36
CA LEU A 32 -38.63 6.03 15.75
C LEU A 32 -37.20 5.49 15.87
N TYR A 33 -36.90 4.37 15.22
CA TYR A 33 -35.56 3.81 15.19
C TYR A 33 -34.54 4.82 14.65
N ARG A 34 -34.82 5.50 13.53
CA ARG A 34 -33.91 6.51 12.96
C ARG A 34 -33.65 7.65 13.95
N ALA A 35 -34.69 8.15 14.61
CA ALA A 35 -34.62 9.25 15.57
C ALA A 35 -33.93 8.88 16.91
N CYS A 36 -33.80 7.58 17.23
CA CYS A 36 -33.14 7.16 18.46
C CYS A 36 -31.65 7.49 18.49
N ALA A 37 -31.19 7.92 19.66
CA ALA A 37 -29.78 8.11 19.96
C ALA A 37 -29.00 6.78 19.86
N VAL A 38 -27.70 6.89 19.57
CA VAL A 38 -26.85 5.70 19.35
C VAL A 38 -26.78 4.82 20.60
N GLU A 39 -26.87 5.41 21.80
CA GLU A 39 -26.86 4.73 23.08
C GLU A 39 -28.04 3.75 23.23
N VAL A 40 -29.22 4.15 22.73
CA VAL A 40 -30.42 3.30 22.70
C VAL A 40 -30.26 2.21 21.63
N LYS A 41 -29.74 2.59 20.45
CA LYS A 41 -29.49 1.64 19.36
C LYS A 41 -28.48 0.56 19.74
N ARG A 42 -27.43 0.88 20.51
CA ARG A 42 -26.48 -0.11 21.04
C ARG A 42 -27.16 -1.22 21.85
N GLN A 43 -28.15 -0.86 22.65
CA GLN A 43 -28.91 -1.84 23.44
C GLN A 43 -29.78 -2.75 22.58
N ILE A 44 -30.16 -2.30 21.37
CA ILE A 44 -30.84 -3.12 20.37
C ILE A 44 -29.83 -4.02 19.64
N TRP A 45 -28.73 -3.42 19.17
CA TRP A 45 -27.72 -4.08 18.34
C TRP A 45 -27.03 -5.24 19.04
N GLN A 46 -26.77 -5.13 20.36
CA GLN A 46 -26.07 -6.16 21.12
C GLN A 46 -26.79 -7.52 21.11
N ASP A 47 -28.10 -7.53 20.85
CA ASP A 47 -28.93 -8.72 20.78
C ASP A 47 -29.50 -8.95 19.36
N ASN A 48 -29.11 -8.13 18.37
CA ASN A 48 -29.57 -8.24 16.99
C ASN A 48 -28.42 -7.98 15.99
N GLN A 49 -27.61 -9.02 15.78
CA GLN A 49 -26.42 -8.98 14.92
C GLN A 49 -26.74 -8.60 13.46
N ALA A 50 -27.87 -9.06 12.92
CA ALA A 50 -28.26 -8.76 11.54
C ALA A 50 -28.52 -7.26 11.35
N LEU A 51 -29.29 -6.65 12.24
CA LEU A 51 -29.58 -5.21 12.20
C LEU A 51 -28.30 -4.39 12.38
N PHE A 52 -27.42 -4.79 13.30
CA PHE A 52 -26.14 -4.10 13.50
C PHE A 52 -25.25 -4.20 12.26
N GLY A 53 -25.18 -5.38 11.66
CA GLY A 53 -24.45 -5.60 10.42
C GLY A 53 -24.97 -4.74 9.26
N ASP A 54 -26.29 -4.58 9.12
CA ASP A 54 -26.89 -3.69 8.11
C ASP A 54 -26.48 -2.21 8.30
N GLU A 55 -26.25 -1.76 9.53
CA GLU A 55 -25.76 -0.39 9.83
C GLU A 55 -24.25 -0.22 9.61
N VAL A 56 -23.46 -1.25 9.91
CA VAL A 56 -21.99 -1.22 9.83
C VAL A 56 -21.49 -1.46 8.40
N SER A 57 -22.17 -2.34 7.65
CA SER A 57 -21.82 -2.76 6.29
C SER A 57 -21.55 -1.60 5.30
N PRO A 58 -22.40 -0.55 5.23
CA PRO A 58 -22.12 0.61 4.38
C PRO A 58 -20.83 1.36 4.76
N LEU A 59 -20.54 1.46 6.07
CA LEU A 59 -19.32 2.12 6.56
C LEU A 59 -18.08 1.33 6.17
N LEU A 60 -18.13 -0.01 6.29
CA LEU A 60 -17.03 -0.87 5.89
C LEU A 60 -16.74 -0.76 4.38
N LYS A 61 -17.78 -0.70 3.54
CA LYS A 61 -17.63 -0.45 2.10
C LYS A 61 -17.03 0.92 1.81
N GLN A 62 -17.56 1.97 2.45
CA GLN A 62 -17.07 3.34 2.31
C GLN A 62 -15.57 3.42 2.64
N TYR A 63 -15.14 2.79 3.74
CA TYR A 63 -13.74 2.79 4.15
C TYR A 63 -12.81 2.20 3.08
N ILE A 64 -13.19 1.08 2.48
CA ILE A 64 -12.37 0.46 1.42
C ILE A 64 -12.25 1.38 0.20
N VAL A 65 -13.37 1.95 -0.24
CA VAL A 65 -13.39 2.88 -1.38
C VAL A 65 -12.52 4.12 -1.11
N GLU A 66 -12.56 4.66 0.12
CA GLU A 66 -11.69 5.78 0.52
C GLU A 66 -10.21 5.41 0.48
N LYS A 67 -9.82 4.20 0.94
CA LYS A 67 -8.42 3.74 0.90
C LYS A 67 -7.94 3.48 -0.52
N GLU A 68 -8.76 2.87 -1.36
CA GLU A 68 -8.46 2.67 -2.78
C GLU A 68 -8.31 4.02 -3.48
N SER A 69 -9.22 4.96 -3.27
CA SER A 69 -9.11 6.32 -3.82
C SER A 69 -7.79 7.01 -3.42
N ALA A 70 -7.35 6.86 -2.17
CA ALA A 70 -6.09 7.41 -1.70
C ALA A 70 -4.86 6.80 -2.40
N LEU A 71 -4.90 5.52 -2.80
CA LEU A 71 -3.85 4.88 -3.59
C LEU A 71 -3.82 5.35 -5.05
N PHE A 72 -4.94 5.87 -5.56
CA PHE A 72 -5.06 6.38 -6.93
C PHE A 72 -5.10 7.90 -7.04
N SER A 73 -4.69 8.63 -5.99
CA SER A 73 -4.61 10.09 -6.01
C SER A 73 -3.84 10.61 -7.23
N THR A 74 -4.34 11.67 -7.87
CA THR A 74 -3.69 12.27 -9.04
C THR A 74 -2.35 12.88 -8.69
N GLU A 75 -2.14 13.41 -7.48
CA GLU A 75 -0.85 13.99 -7.10
C GLU A 75 0.22 12.93 -6.86
N LEU A 76 1.26 12.92 -7.71
CA LEU A 76 2.46 12.10 -7.52
C LEU A 76 3.47 12.83 -6.62
N SER A 77 3.39 12.55 -5.31
CA SER A 77 4.29 13.12 -4.31
C SER A 77 4.89 12.07 -3.40
N VAL A 78 6.23 12.12 -3.25
CA VAL A 78 6.94 11.30 -2.26
C VAL A 78 6.70 11.80 -0.82
N LEU A 79 6.38 13.09 -0.66
CA LEU A 79 6.11 13.71 0.64
C LEU A 79 4.66 13.53 1.10
N HIS A 80 3.74 13.45 0.13
CA HIS A 80 2.29 13.32 0.35
C HIS A 80 1.76 12.08 -0.39
N ASN A 81 2.16 10.91 0.09
CA ASN A 81 1.69 9.61 -0.38
C ASN A 81 0.71 8.94 0.60
N PHE A 82 0.22 7.74 0.26
CA PHE A 82 -0.69 6.93 1.07
C PHE A 82 -0.25 6.73 2.53
N PHE A 83 1.05 6.62 2.79
CA PHE A 83 1.63 6.42 4.13
C PHE A 83 1.96 7.73 4.85
N SER A 84 1.60 8.88 4.28
CA SER A 84 1.91 10.20 4.84
C SER A 84 1.06 10.58 6.05
N PRO A 85 -0.25 10.28 6.11
CA PRO A 85 -1.06 10.58 7.27
C PRO A 85 -0.56 9.86 8.53
N SER A 86 -0.43 10.62 9.63
CA SER A 86 -0.07 10.04 10.93
C SER A 86 -1.16 9.08 11.43
N PRO A 87 -0.83 8.10 12.30
CA PRO A 87 -1.85 7.24 12.88
C PRO A 87 -3.00 7.99 13.55
N LYS A 88 -2.70 9.08 14.27
CA LYS A 88 -3.71 9.93 14.91
C LYS A 88 -4.63 10.59 13.88
N THR A 89 -4.08 11.08 12.77
CA THR A 89 -4.86 11.69 11.67
C THR A 89 -5.77 10.66 11.01
N ARG A 90 -5.27 9.45 10.73
CA ARG A 90 -6.07 8.38 10.10
C ARG A 90 -7.32 8.04 10.91
N ARG A 91 -7.20 8.00 12.24
CA ARG A 91 -8.32 7.72 13.16
C ARG A 91 -9.37 8.82 13.20
N GLN A 92 -9.11 10.02 12.68
CA GLN A 92 -10.12 11.09 12.55
C GLN A 92 -11.03 10.91 11.34
N GLY A 93 -10.80 9.89 10.50
CA GLY A 93 -11.68 9.58 9.37
C GLY A 93 -13.12 9.30 9.82
N GLU A 94 -14.08 9.71 8.99
CA GLU A 94 -15.51 9.65 9.33
C GLU A 94 -15.95 8.24 9.71
N VAL A 95 -15.54 7.24 8.93
CA VAL A 95 -15.91 5.84 9.17
C VAL A 95 -15.40 5.36 10.53
N VAL A 96 -14.12 5.62 10.85
CA VAL A 96 -13.52 5.19 12.14
C VAL A 96 -14.26 5.85 13.29
N GLN A 97 -14.44 7.17 13.24
CA GLN A 97 -15.16 7.92 14.27
C GLN A 97 -16.60 7.43 14.47
N ARG A 98 -17.29 7.11 13.38
CA ARG A 98 -18.67 6.61 13.42
C ARG A 98 -18.73 5.19 13.99
N LEU A 99 -17.82 4.30 13.62
CA LEU A 99 -17.73 2.95 14.18
C LEU A 99 -17.38 2.98 15.68
N THR A 100 -16.40 3.80 16.07
CA THR A 100 -16.05 4.02 17.48
C THR A 100 -17.27 4.52 18.27
N ARG A 101 -18.03 5.46 17.72
CA ARG A 101 -19.29 5.93 18.33
C ARG A 101 -20.35 4.83 18.35
N MET A 102 -20.48 3.99 17.33
CA MET A 102 -21.47 2.91 17.32
C MET A 102 -21.15 1.86 18.38
N VAL A 103 -19.89 1.47 18.53
CA VAL A 103 -19.44 0.49 19.54
C VAL A 103 -19.53 1.06 20.96
N GLY A 104 -19.01 2.28 21.20
CA GLY A 104 -18.93 2.87 22.53
C GLY A 104 -18.14 1.98 23.49
N ARG A 105 -18.72 1.66 24.65
CA ARG A 105 -18.13 0.78 25.68
C ARG A 105 -18.61 -0.68 25.61
N ASN A 106 -19.38 -1.04 24.58
CA ASN A 106 -20.02 -2.35 24.51
C ASN A 106 -19.09 -3.38 23.87
N VAL A 107 -18.53 -4.28 24.69
CA VAL A 107 -17.60 -5.33 24.27
C VAL A 107 -18.22 -6.27 23.22
N LYS A 108 -19.50 -6.64 23.35
CA LYS A 108 -20.17 -7.52 22.37
C LYS A 108 -20.22 -6.89 20.98
N LEU A 109 -20.52 -5.58 20.90
CA LEU A 109 -20.53 -4.88 19.61
C LEU A 109 -19.14 -4.76 19.02
N TYR A 110 -18.11 -4.54 19.85
CA TYR A 110 -16.72 -4.55 19.42
C TYR A 110 -16.35 -5.91 18.80
N ASP A 111 -16.65 -7.00 19.51
CA ASP A 111 -16.40 -8.38 19.03
C ASP A 111 -17.14 -8.68 17.73
N MET A 112 -18.39 -8.21 17.57
CA MET A 112 -19.14 -8.33 16.32
C MET A 112 -18.44 -7.60 15.17
N VAL A 113 -17.94 -6.38 15.38
CA VAL A 113 -17.17 -5.67 14.35
C VAL A 113 -15.91 -6.44 14.00
N LEU A 114 -15.15 -6.93 14.99
CA LEU A 114 -13.96 -7.74 14.72
C LEU A 114 -14.29 -9.01 13.92
N GLN A 115 -15.41 -9.67 14.22
CA GLN A 115 -15.87 -10.82 13.45
C GLN A 115 -16.22 -10.45 12.00
N PHE A 116 -16.88 -9.31 11.77
CA PHE A 116 -17.14 -8.81 10.43
C PHE A 116 -15.85 -8.52 9.67
N LEU A 117 -14.88 -7.86 10.30
CA LEU A 117 -13.58 -7.57 9.68
C LEU A 117 -12.82 -8.86 9.31
N ARG A 118 -12.77 -9.85 10.19
CA ARG A 118 -12.15 -11.16 9.89
C ARG A 118 -12.85 -11.85 8.71
N THR A 119 -14.17 -11.86 8.71
CA THR A 119 -14.97 -12.49 7.64
C THR A 119 -14.73 -11.81 6.30
N LEU A 120 -14.72 -10.48 6.27
CA LEU A 120 -14.49 -9.71 5.05
C LEU A 120 -13.04 -9.83 4.57
N PHE A 121 -12.07 -9.82 5.48
CA PHE A 121 -10.67 -10.08 5.14
C PHE A 121 -10.49 -11.45 4.48
N LEU A 122 -11.09 -12.51 5.04
CA LEU A 122 -11.02 -13.85 4.44
C LEU A 122 -11.65 -13.90 3.04
N ARG A 123 -12.85 -13.33 2.89
CA ARG A 123 -13.61 -13.42 1.63
C ARG A 123 -13.05 -12.55 0.51
N THR A 124 -12.52 -11.37 0.84
CA THR A 124 -12.11 -10.36 -0.16
C THR A 124 -10.60 -10.29 -0.36
N ARG A 125 -9.82 -10.81 0.59
CA ARG A 125 -8.36 -10.60 0.70
C ARG A 125 -7.94 -9.13 0.79
N ASN A 126 -8.87 -8.22 1.12
CA ASN A 126 -8.55 -6.81 1.24
C ASN A 126 -7.91 -6.51 2.60
N VAL A 127 -6.62 -6.19 2.58
CA VAL A 127 -5.80 -5.89 3.76
C VAL A 127 -6.20 -4.61 4.49
N HIS A 128 -7.00 -3.73 3.89
CA HIS A 128 -7.46 -2.51 4.59
C HIS A 128 -8.44 -2.81 5.73
N TYR A 129 -9.06 -4.00 5.76
CA TYR A 129 -9.80 -4.46 6.95
C TYR A 129 -8.88 -4.69 8.15
N CYS A 130 -7.62 -5.07 7.91
CA CYS A 130 -6.57 -5.16 8.93
C CYS A 130 -6.20 -3.78 9.47
N THR A 131 -6.06 -2.78 8.59
CA THR A 131 -5.87 -1.38 9.00
C THR A 131 -7.04 -0.90 9.86
N LEU A 132 -8.28 -1.17 9.46
CA LEU A 132 -9.46 -0.74 10.21
C LEU A 132 -9.55 -1.39 11.59
N ARG A 133 -9.14 -2.66 11.72
CA ARG A 133 -9.02 -3.33 13.03
C ARG A 133 -8.11 -2.55 13.97
N ALA A 134 -6.90 -2.21 13.50
CA ALA A 134 -5.93 -1.46 14.30
C ALA A 134 -6.41 -0.04 14.62
N GLU A 135 -6.96 0.68 13.63
CA GLU A 135 -7.46 2.04 13.79
C GLU A 135 -8.65 2.12 14.77
N LEU A 136 -9.57 1.15 14.74
CA LEU A 136 -10.70 1.09 15.66
C LEU A 136 -10.24 0.86 17.11
N LEU A 137 -9.35 -0.10 17.33
CA LEU A 137 -8.80 -0.38 18.66
C LEU A 137 -8.06 0.85 19.23
N MET A 138 -7.25 1.50 18.41
CA MET A 138 -6.53 2.69 18.83
C MET A 138 -7.45 3.92 18.97
N SER A 139 -8.55 3.99 18.23
CA SER A 139 -9.55 5.06 18.40
C SER A 139 -10.32 4.91 19.71
N LEU A 140 -10.57 3.69 20.17
CA LEU A 140 -11.17 3.42 21.48
C LEU A 140 -10.19 3.71 22.63
N HIS A 141 -8.90 3.42 22.41
CA HIS A 141 -7.82 3.81 23.32
C HIS A 141 -7.73 5.33 23.47
N ASP A 142 -7.78 6.08 22.37
CA ASP A 142 -7.73 7.55 22.40
C ASP A 142 -8.93 8.18 23.17
N LEU A 143 -10.01 7.42 23.36
CA LEU A 143 -11.21 7.82 24.14
C LEU A 143 -11.24 7.22 25.56
N ASP A 144 -10.14 6.61 26.02
CA ASP A 144 -10.01 5.97 27.33
C ASP A 144 -11.10 4.90 27.61
N VAL A 145 -11.47 4.13 26.59
CA VAL A 145 -12.45 3.03 26.73
C VAL A 145 -11.78 1.79 27.32
N GLY A 146 -11.51 1.84 28.63
CA GLY A 146 -10.86 0.77 29.38
C GLY A 146 -11.59 -0.57 29.34
N ASP A 147 -12.92 -0.57 29.23
CA ASP A 147 -13.75 -1.78 29.14
C ASP A 147 -13.37 -2.70 27.97
N ILE A 148 -12.93 -2.11 26.84
CA ILE A 148 -12.50 -2.86 25.65
C ILE A 148 -10.99 -3.01 25.63
N CYS A 149 -10.23 -1.94 25.87
CA CYS A 149 -8.77 -1.99 25.77
C CYS A 149 -8.12 -2.94 26.80
N SER A 150 -8.74 -3.17 27.96
CA SER A 150 -8.21 -4.08 28.97
C SER A 150 -8.40 -5.56 28.64
N VAL A 151 -9.38 -5.88 27.78
CA VAL A 151 -9.72 -7.26 27.43
C VAL A 151 -9.20 -7.66 26.05
N ASP A 152 -8.94 -6.69 25.15
CA ASP A 152 -8.36 -6.97 23.84
C ASP A 152 -6.87 -7.39 23.99
N PRO A 153 -6.50 -8.62 23.59
CA PRO A 153 -5.14 -9.14 23.78
C PRO A 153 -4.11 -8.47 22.87
N CYS A 154 -4.54 -7.80 21.80
CA CYS A 154 -3.69 -7.10 20.86
C CYS A 154 -3.45 -5.63 21.23
N HIS A 155 -4.12 -5.08 22.25
CA HIS A 155 -4.05 -3.66 22.61
C HIS A 155 -2.63 -3.14 22.78
N LYS A 156 -1.84 -3.75 23.68
CA LYS A 156 -0.46 -3.31 23.96
C LYS A 156 0.46 -3.45 22.76
N PHE A 157 0.31 -4.55 22.02
CA PHE A 157 1.07 -4.79 20.79
C PHE A 157 0.77 -3.73 19.73
N THR A 158 -0.53 -3.47 19.47
CA THR A 158 -0.99 -2.48 18.50
C THR A 158 -0.53 -1.09 18.90
N TRP A 159 -0.57 -0.74 20.18
CA TRP A 159 -0.08 0.55 20.67
C TRP A 159 1.44 0.73 20.48
N CYS A 160 2.22 -0.32 20.74
CA CYS A 160 3.66 -0.32 20.48
C CYS A 160 3.97 -0.19 18.98
N LEU A 161 3.23 -0.92 18.14
CA LEU A 161 3.36 -0.85 16.69
C LEU A 161 2.93 0.52 16.13
N ASP A 162 1.88 1.14 16.68
CA ASP A 162 1.40 2.49 16.29
C ASP A 162 2.49 3.54 16.52
N ALA A 163 3.29 3.40 17.59
CA ALA A 163 4.46 4.23 17.82
C ALA A 163 5.53 4.01 16.74
N CYS A 164 5.81 2.76 16.36
CA CYS A 164 6.78 2.46 15.30
C CYS A 164 6.33 3.04 13.94
N ILE A 165 5.04 2.91 13.61
CA ILE A 165 4.46 3.46 12.38
C ILE A 165 4.59 4.99 12.35
N ARG A 166 4.35 5.66 13.48
CA ARG A 166 4.53 7.11 13.59
C ARG A 166 5.98 7.55 13.35
N GLU A 167 6.94 6.85 13.95
CA GLU A 167 8.37 7.16 13.77
C GLU A 167 8.93 6.63 12.43
N ARG A 168 8.16 5.81 11.70
CA ARG A 168 8.55 5.12 10.46
C ARG A 168 9.84 4.29 10.62
N PHE A 169 10.03 3.75 11.82
CA PHE A 169 11.18 2.94 12.19
C PHE A 169 10.87 2.09 13.42
N VAL A 170 11.47 0.91 13.49
CA VAL A 170 11.47 0.05 14.68
C VAL A 170 12.87 0.04 15.26
N ASP A 171 13.06 0.70 16.41
CA ASP A 171 14.33 0.65 17.15
C ASP A 171 14.45 -0.63 18.00
N SER A 172 15.65 -0.91 18.52
CA SER A 172 15.96 -2.10 19.33
C SER A 172 15.14 -2.20 20.64
N LYS A 173 14.63 -1.08 21.17
CA LYS A 173 13.78 -1.11 22.38
C LYS A 173 12.38 -1.58 21.99
N ARG A 174 11.80 -0.99 20.94
CA ARG A 174 10.49 -1.35 20.41
C ARG A 174 10.47 -2.76 19.83
N ALA A 175 11.55 -3.18 19.16
CA ALA A 175 11.76 -4.55 18.72
C ALA A 175 11.60 -5.52 19.90
N ARG A 176 12.34 -5.33 21.00
CA ARG A 176 12.22 -6.18 22.20
C ARG A 176 10.84 -6.16 22.85
N GLU A 177 10.17 -5.01 22.87
CA GLU A 177 8.78 -4.90 23.36
C GLU A 177 7.82 -5.74 22.48
N LEU A 178 7.88 -5.58 21.15
CA LEU A 178 7.08 -6.34 20.18
C LEU A 178 7.35 -7.85 20.29
N GLN A 179 8.62 -8.23 20.43
CA GLN A 179 9.02 -9.62 20.64
C GLN A 179 8.42 -10.17 21.93
N GLY A 180 8.51 -9.43 23.04
CA GLY A 180 7.97 -9.85 24.33
C GLY A 180 6.46 -10.09 24.30
N PHE A 181 5.72 -9.35 23.49
CA PHE A 181 4.28 -9.60 23.28
C PHE A 181 4.01 -10.89 22.49
N LEU A 182 4.78 -11.17 21.44
CA LEU A 182 4.65 -12.41 20.67
C LEU A 182 5.02 -13.64 21.51
N ASP A 183 6.17 -13.59 22.18
CA ASP A 183 6.68 -14.68 23.01
C ASP A 183 5.81 -14.88 24.28
N GLY A 184 5.03 -13.86 24.64
CA GLY A 184 4.06 -13.89 25.75
C GLY A 184 2.74 -14.62 25.43
N VAL A 185 2.50 -15.02 24.18
CA VAL A 185 1.28 -15.77 23.81
C VAL A 185 1.30 -17.16 24.46
N LYS A 186 0.35 -17.41 25.36
CA LYS A 186 0.29 -18.65 26.13
C LYS A 186 -0.24 -19.82 25.31
N LYS A 187 0.23 -21.03 25.61
CA LYS A 187 -0.36 -22.28 25.10
C LYS A 187 -1.86 -22.31 25.42
N GLY A 188 -2.69 -22.63 24.43
CA GLY A 188 -4.16 -22.59 24.53
C GLY A 188 -4.80 -21.22 24.23
N GLN A 189 -4.01 -20.16 24.06
CA GLN A 189 -4.46 -18.83 23.59
C GLN A 189 -3.89 -18.52 22.19
N GLU A 190 -3.56 -19.55 21.43
CA GLU A 190 -2.88 -19.43 20.14
C GLU A 190 -3.70 -18.59 19.14
N GLN A 191 -5.03 -18.56 19.26
CA GLN A 191 -5.91 -17.70 18.46
C GLN A 191 -5.52 -16.21 18.46
N VAL A 192 -4.91 -15.73 19.55
CA VAL A 192 -4.37 -14.36 19.65
C VAL A 192 -3.32 -14.11 18.55
N LEU A 193 -2.56 -15.12 18.16
CA LEU A 193 -1.58 -15.00 17.08
C LEU A 193 -2.23 -14.65 15.74
N GLY A 194 -3.44 -15.15 15.47
CA GLY A 194 -4.20 -14.78 14.28
C GLY A 194 -4.58 -13.31 14.28
N ASP A 195 -4.99 -12.78 15.43
CA ASP A 195 -5.32 -11.37 15.58
C ASP A 195 -4.09 -10.46 15.50
N LEU A 196 -2.97 -10.85 16.12
CA LEU A 196 -1.69 -10.14 16.00
C LEU A 196 -1.18 -10.15 14.55
N SER A 197 -1.32 -11.28 13.87
CA SER A 197 -0.97 -11.40 12.45
C SER A 197 -1.86 -10.50 11.59
N MET A 198 -3.16 -10.40 11.90
CA MET A 198 -4.05 -9.44 11.24
C MET A 198 -3.56 -8.01 11.46
N ILE A 199 -3.17 -7.61 12.67
CA ILE A 199 -2.59 -6.28 12.93
C ILE A 199 -1.30 -6.06 12.12
N LEU A 200 -0.43 -7.06 12.03
CA LEU A 200 0.81 -7.00 11.24
C LEU A 200 0.57 -6.97 9.72
N CYS A 201 -0.56 -7.50 9.26
CA CYS A 201 -0.99 -7.46 7.87
C CYS A 201 -1.49 -6.07 7.43
N ASP A 202 -1.61 -5.10 8.36
CA ASP A 202 -1.85 -3.69 8.03
C ASP A 202 -0.75 -3.17 7.08
N PRO A 203 -1.08 -2.64 5.89
CA PRO A 203 -0.10 -2.02 4.99
C PRO A 203 0.87 -1.06 5.67
N PHE A 204 0.43 -0.29 6.68
CA PHE A 204 1.30 0.67 7.38
C PHE A 204 2.32 -0.04 8.28
N ALA A 205 1.94 -1.17 8.88
CA ALA A 205 2.85 -2.04 9.61
C ALA A 205 3.87 -2.66 8.66
N ILE A 206 3.41 -3.29 7.56
CA ILE A 206 4.30 -3.88 6.54
C ILE A 206 5.28 -2.83 6.00
N ASN A 207 4.80 -1.64 5.62
CA ASN A 207 5.67 -0.56 5.14
C ASN A 207 6.73 -0.16 6.17
N THR A 208 6.34 -0.03 7.45
CA THR A 208 7.28 0.33 8.52
C THR A 208 8.32 -0.75 8.77
N LEU A 209 7.90 -2.02 8.80
CA LEU A 209 8.78 -3.16 9.01
C LEU A 209 9.75 -3.32 7.84
N SER A 210 9.27 -3.28 6.59
CA SER A 210 10.11 -3.40 5.40
C SER A 210 11.12 -2.25 5.27
N LEU A 211 10.71 -1.00 5.54
CA LEU A 211 11.64 0.13 5.58
C LEU A 211 12.68 0.01 6.70
N SER A 212 12.29 -0.51 7.87
CA SER A 212 13.20 -0.75 8.98
C SER A 212 14.20 -1.87 8.62
N THR A 213 13.75 -2.93 7.96
CA THR A 213 14.61 -4.02 7.47
C THR A 213 15.67 -3.51 6.51
N VAL A 214 15.29 -2.71 5.50
CA VAL A 214 16.25 -2.12 4.56
C VAL A 214 17.26 -1.23 5.29
N ARG A 215 16.82 -0.42 6.25
CA ARG A 215 17.73 0.44 7.02
C ARG A 215 18.72 -0.37 7.86
N HIS A 216 18.26 -1.41 8.57
CA HIS A 216 19.15 -2.28 9.34
C HIS A 216 20.15 -2.99 8.44
N LEU A 217 19.77 -3.43 7.23
CA LEU A 217 20.73 -4.00 6.28
C LEU A 217 21.83 -3.00 5.90
N GLN A 218 21.49 -1.72 5.69
CA GLN A 218 22.48 -0.68 5.42
C GLN A 218 23.40 -0.41 6.61
N GLU A 219 22.84 -0.38 7.83
CA GLU A 219 23.63 -0.22 9.06
C GLU A 219 24.60 -1.39 9.26
N LEU A 220 24.17 -2.63 8.97
CA LEU A 220 25.04 -3.81 9.03
C LEU A 220 26.18 -3.76 8.01
N VAL A 221 25.92 -3.27 6.80
CA VAL A 221 26.99 -3.03 5.81
C VAL A 221 28.00 -2.02 6.37
N GLY A 222 27.53 -0.91 6.95
CA GLY A 222 28.41 0.11 7.53
C GLY A 222 29.17 -0.34 8.79
N GLN A 223 28.68 -1.37 9.49
CA GLN A 223 29.30 -1.95 10.69
C GLN A 223 30.09 -3.24 10.39
N GLU A 224 30.12 -3.70 9.14
CA GLU A 224 30.76 -4.96 8.73
C GLU A 224 30.22 -6.20 9.48
N LEU A 225 28.93 -6.19 9.84
CA LEU A 225 28.26 -7.27 10.55
C LEU A 225 27.37 -8.10 9.61
N LEU A 226 27.17 -9.38 9.95
CA LEU A 226 26.33 -10.27 9.13
C LEU A 226 24.86 -10.19 9.57
N PRO A 227 23.89 -10.41 8.65
CA PRO A 227 22.46 -10.40 8.95
C PRO A 227 22.04 -11.29 10.12
N ARG A 228 22.66 -12.49 10.22
CA ARG A 228 22.37 -13.48 11.25
C ARG A 228 22.74 -13.03 12.67
N ASP A 229 23.64 -12.06 12.79
CA ASP A 229 24.14 -11.57 14.08
C ASP A 229 23.26 -10.43 14.63
N SER A 230 22.26 -9.97 13.85
CA SER A 230 21.33 -8.91 14.23
C SER A 230 19.98 -9.50 14.71
N PRO A 231 19.72 -9.55 16.02
CA PRO A 231 18.44 -10.06 16.53
C PRO A 231 17.26 -9.18 16.11
N ASP A 232 17.47 -7.86 15.99
CA ASP A 232 16.45 -6.92 15.55
C ASP A 232 16.03 -7.20 14.11
N LEU A 233 16.98 -7.45 13.20
CA LEU A 233 16.69 -7.83 11.82
C LEU A 233 15.90 -9.14 11.74
N LEU A 234 16.30 -10.17 12.51
CA LEU A 234 15.59 -11.45 12.55
C LEU A 234 14.17 -11.30 13.07
N LEU A 235 13.95 -10.42 14.05
CA LEU A 235 12.61 -10.11 14.53
C LEU A 235 11.77 -9.41 13.47
N LEU A 236 12.32 -8.43 12.75
CA LEU A 236 11.58 -7.74 11.68
C LEU A 236 11.10 -8.73 10.60
N LEU A 237 11.95 -9.69 10.22
CA LEU A 237 11.59 -10.73 9.26
C LEU A 237 10.52 -11.68 9.83
N ARG A 238 10.59 -12.03 11.12
CA ARG A 238 9.55 -12.81 11.82
C ARG A 238 8.20 -12.07 11.83
N LEU A 239 8.19 -10.77 12.12
CA LEU A 239 6.98 -9.94 12.11
C LEU A 239 6.38 -9.81 10.70
N LEU A 240 7.22 -9.63 9.67
CA LEU A 240 6.79 -9.64 8.28
C LEU A 240 6.20 -10.99 7.89
N ALA A 241 6.85 -12.10 8.24
CA ALA A 241 6.34 -13.45 7.96
C ALA A 241 4.96 -13.68 8.60
N LEU A 242 4.77 -13.26 9.86
CA LEU A 242 3.49 -13.32 10.55
C LEU A 242 2.40 -12.50 9.86
N GLY A 243 2.67 -11.23 9.55
CA GLY A 243 1.70 -10.35 8.88
C GLY A 243 1.30 -10.86 7.49
N GLN A 244 2.26 -11.37 6.73
CA GLN A 244 2.01 -11.96 5.42
C GLN A 244 1.22 -13.28 5.54
N GLY A 245 1.51 -14.11 6.53
CA GLY A 245 0.79 -15.37 6.81
C GLY A 245 -0.58 -15.20 7.48
N ALA A 246 -1.04 -13.98 7.73
CA ALA A 246 -2.27 -13.72 8.48
C ALA A 246 -3.52 -14.36 7.85
N TRP A 247 -3.67 -14.27 6.52
CA TRP A 247 -4.81 -14.84 5.82
C TRP A 247 -4.85 -16.36 5.98
N ASP A 248 -3.74 -17.03 5.67
CA ASP A 248 -3.63 -18.50 5.74
C ASP A 248 -3.83 -19.02 7.17
N MET A 249 -3.29 -18.29 8.17
CA MET A 249 -3.44 -18.63 9.58
C MET A 249 -4.91 -18.56 10.04
N ILE A 250 -5.62 -17.52 9.64
CA ILE A 250 -7.03 -17.32 10.02
C ILE A 250 -7.93 -18.27 9.23
N ASP A 251 -7.66 -18.53 7.95
CA ASP A 251 -8.45 -19.44 7.12
C ASP A 251 -8.32 -20.89 7.60
N SER A 252 -7.08 -21.35 7.79
CA SER A 252 -6.80 -22.73 8.22
C SER A 252 -7.11 -22.99 9.70
N GLN A 253 -7.29 -21.93 10.51
CA GLN A 253 -7.39 -22.01 11.97
C GLN A 253 -6.17 -22.69 12.64
N VAL A 254 -5.02 -22.71 11.95
CA VAL A 254 -3.76 -23.22 12.49
C VAL A 254 -2.91 -22.04 12.95
N PHE A 255 -3.05 -21.70 14.24
CA PHE A 255 -2.39 -20.54 14.84
C PHE A 255 -0.95 -20.84 15.26
N LYS A 256 -0.07 -20.94 14.28
CA LYS A 256 1.37 -21.17 14.49
C LYS A 256 2.19 -20.19 13.69
N GLU A 257 3.35 -19.85 14.24
CA GLU A 257 4.27 -18.98 13.53
C GLU A 257 4.80 -19.65 12.25
N PRO A 258 4.84 -18.92 11.12
CA PRO A 258 5.47 -19.40 9.91
C PRO A 258 6.95 -19.70 10.16
N LYS A 259 7.43 -20.84 9.64
CA LYS A 259 8.86 -21.16 9.69
C LYS A 259 9.61 -20.24 8.73
N MET A 260 10.58 -19.51 9.25
CA MET A 260 11.48 -18.71 8.42
C MET A 260 12.54 -19.61 7.79
N GLU A 261 12.70 -19.50 6.48
CA GLU A 261 13.71 -20.26 5.75
C GLU A 261 15.11 -19.73 6.04
N VAL A 262 16.04 -20.63 6.37
CA VAL A 262 17.42 -20.25 6.72
C VAL A 262 18.11 -19.54 5.55
N GLU A 263 17.82 -19.95 4.32
CA GLU A 263 18.39 -19.36 3.11
C GLU A 263 18.02 -17.88 2.92
N LEU A 264 16.89 -17.43 3.48
CA LEU A 264 16.55 -16.00 3.50
C LEU A 264 17.67 -15.21 4.20
N VAL A 265 18.10 -15.67 5.37
CA VAL A 265 19.10 -14.99 6.21
C VAL A 265 20.52 -15.23 5.70
N THR A 266 20.82 -16.43 5.21
CA THR A 266 22.20 -16.82 4.84
C THR A 266 22.56 -16.57 3.38
N ARG A 267 21.58 -16.36 2.49
CA ARG A 267 21.83 -16.16 1.05
C ARG A 267 21.16 -14.90 0.52
N PHE A 268 19.86 -14.73 0.73
CA PHE A 268 19.13 -13.60 0.17
C PHE A 268 19.58 -12.26 0.76
N LEU A 269 19.59 -12.11 2.10
CA LEU A 269 20.01 -10.85 2.73
C LEU A 269 21.48 -10.49 2.43
N PRO A 270 22.46 -11.42 2.49
CA PRO A 270 23.81 -11.14 2.04
C PRO A 270 23.91 -10.72 0.56
N THR A 271 23.07 -11.30 -0.31
CA THR A 271 22.99 -10.88 -1.72
C THR A 271 22.49 -9.44 -1.83
N LEU A 272 21.44 -9.06 -1.09
CA LEU A 272 21.00 -7.66 -1.03
C LEU A 272 22.08 -6.73 -0.49
N MET A 273 22.79 -7.12 0.57
CA MET A 273 23.91 -6.34 1.11
C MET A 273 25.03 -6.18 0.08
N SER A 274 25.29 -7.20 -0.75
CA SER A 274 26.28 -7.07 -1.83
C SER A 274 25.90 -6.00 -2.84
N PHE A 275 24.60 -5.82 -3.14
CA PHE A 275 24.14 -4.72 -4.00
C PHE A 275 24.36 -3.35 -3.36
N VAL A 276 24.16 -3.23 -2.05
CA VAL A 276 24.45 -2.00 -1.30
C VAL A 276 25.94 -1.67 -1.36
N VAL A 277 26.80 -2.67 -1.22
CA VAL A 277 28.26 -2.51 -1.33
C VAL A 277 28.65 -2.11 -2.76
N ASP A 278 28.12 -2.77 -3.79
CA ASP A 278 28.33 -2.42 -5.20
C ASP A 278 27.96 -0.94 -5.46
N ASP A 279 26.81 -0.51 -4.94
CA ASP A 279 26.35 0.88 -5.05
C ASP A 279 27.27 1.86 -4.33
N HIS A 280 27.75 1.54 -3.13
CA HIS A 280 28.68 2.38 -2.40
C HIS A 280 30.05 2.47 -3.09
N ALA A 281 30.59 1.34 -3.53
CA ALA A 281 31.87 1.27 -4.25
C ALA A 281 31.82 2.11 -5.53
N PHE A 282 30.78 1.93 -6.35
CA PHE A 282 30.61 2.71 -7.57
C PHE A 282 30.52 4.22 -7.31
N ASN A 283 29.78 4.62 -6.27
CA ASN A 283 29.66 6.04 -5.91
C ASN A 283 30.96 6.66 -5.40
N VAL A 284 31.82 5.87 -4.75
CA VAL A 284 33.16 6.31 -4.33
C VAL A 284 34.06 6.47 -5.56
N ASP A 285 34.08 5.49 -6.45
CA ASP A 285 34.90 5.51 -7.67
C ASP A 285 34.58 6.71 -8.57
N GLN A 286 33.29 7.07 -8.70
CA GLN A 286 32.88 8.24 -9.49
C GLN A 286 33.43 9.58 -8.94
N LYS A 287 33.72 9.64 -7.63
CA LYS A 287 34.24 10.82 -6.94
C LYS A 287 35.76 10.90 -6.90
N LEU A 288 36.48 9.84 -7.32
CA LEU A 288 37.94 9.85 -7.35
C LEU A 288 38.49 10.87 -8.37
N PRO A 289 39.69 11.43 -8.13
CA PRO A 289 40.37 12.29 -9.10
C PRO A 289 40.55 11.59 -10.45
N ALA A 290 40.51 12.35 -11.55
CA ALA A 290 40.57 11.80 -12.91
C ALA A 290 41.83 10.94 -13.19
N GLU A 291 42.93 11.19 -12.47
CA GLU A 291 44.19 10.45 -12.58
C GLU A 291 44.13 9.04 -11.96
N GLU A 292 43.17 8.79 -11.06
CA GLU A 292 42.96 7.50 -10.38
C GLU A 292 41.73 6.74 -10.90
N LYS A 293 40.99 7.32 -11.87
CA LYS A 293 39.78 6.71 -12.42
C LYS A 293 40.12 5.54 -13.35
N ALA A 294 40.02 4.32 -12.81
CA ALA A 294 39.81 3.15 -13.66
C ALA A 294 38.42 3.24 -14.34
N PRO A 295 38.25 2.76 -15.59
CA PRO A 295 36.93 2.67 -16.21
C PRO A 295 36.11 1.57 -15.51
N VAL A 296 35.36 1.95 -14.47
CA VAL A 296 34.49 1.04 -13.73
C VAL A 296 33.08 1.09 -14.31
N SER A 297 32.65 -0.02 -14.92
CA SER A 297 31.27 -0.22 -15.34
C SER A 297 30.41 -0.59 -14.14
N TYR A 298 29.20 -0.03 -14.05
CA TYR A 298 28.26 -0.43 -13.01
C TYR A 298 27.89 -1.92 -13.18
N PRO A 299 27.83 -2.73 -12.09
CA PRO A 299 27.43 -4.12 -12.17
C PRO A 299 25.98 -4.26 -12.67
N SER A 300 25.80 -4.70 -13.91
CA SER A 300 24.47 -4.86 -14.52
C SER A 300 23.87 -6.26 -14.34
N ALA A 301 24.67 -7.24 -13.91
CA ALA A 301 24.21 -8.61 -13.73
C ALA A 301 23.34 -8.77 -12.48
N LEU A 302 22.16 -9.37 -12.66
CA LEU A 302 21.28 -9.80 -11.58
C LEU A 302 21.45 -11.30 -11.34
N PRO A 303 21.89 -11.75 -10.15
CA PRO A 303 22.03 -13.18 -9.86
C PRO A 303 20.70 -13.92 -9.99
N GLU A 304 20.68 -15.06 -10.71
CA GLU A 304 19.46 -15.87 -10.88
C GLU A 304 18.87 -16.34 -9.54
N THR A 305 19.74 -16.59 -8.56
CA THR A 305 19.32 -16.95 -7.19
C THR A 305 18.50 -15.85 -6.52
N PHE A 306 18.82 -14.58 -6.78
CA PHE A 306 18.05 -13.45 -6.26
C PHE A 306 16.64 -13.42 -6.87
N THR A 307 16.53 -13.55 -8.19
CA THR A 307 15.24 -13.61 -8.88
C THR A 307 14.39 -14.78 -8.39
N LYS A 308 15.00 -15.96 -8.18
CA LYS A 308 14.32 -17.12 -7.63
C LYS A 308 13.75 -16.86 -6.23
N PHE A 309 14.49 -16.17 -5.36
CA PHE A 309 13.96 -15.76 -4.04
C PHE A 309 12.75 -14.83 -4.16
N LEU A 310 12.77 -13.86 -5.10
CA LEU A 310 11.63 -12.96 -5.31
C LEU A 310 10.39 -13.71 -5.83
N GLN A 311 10.57 -14.81 -6.56
CA GLN A 311 9.48 -15.63 -7.11
C GLN A 311 8.89 -16.60 -6.08
N GLU A 312 9.73 -17.24 -5.28
CA GLU A 312 9.34 -18.36 -4.42
C GLU A 312 9.06 -17.97 -2.97
N GLN A 313 9.71 -16.91 -2.46
CA GLN A 313 9.61 -16.52 -1.06
C GLN A 313 8.94 -15.15 -0.88
N ARG A 314 7.79 -15.17 -0.20
CA ARG A 314 6.99 -13.96 0.05
C ARG A 314 7.72 -12.85 0.82
N VAL A 315 8.48 -13.21 1.87
CA VAL A 315 9.23 -12.23 2.67
C VAL A 315 10.41 -11.66 1.88
N ALA A 316 11.12 -12.50 1.13
CA ALA A 316 12.21 -12.05 0.25
C ALA A 316 11.68 -11.07 -0.80
N CYS A 317 10.55 -11.41 -1.44
CA CYS A 317 9.88 -10.54 -2.38
C CYS A 317 9.55 -9.17 -1.77
N GLU A 318 8.90 -9.14 -0.61
CA GLU A 318 8.55 -7.89 0.09
C GLU A 318 9.79 -7.04 0.38
N VAL A 319 10.84 -7.63 0.97
CA VAL A 319 12.08 -6.90 1.29
C VAL A 319 12.77 -6.41 0.01
N GLY A 320 12.81 -7.22 -1.05
CA GLY A 320 13.37 -6.85 -2.35
C GLY A 320 12.62 -5.69 -3.02
N LEU A 321 11.29 -5.70 -2.98
CA LEU A 321 10.46 -4.60 -3.48
C LEU A 321 10.74 -3.31 -2.71
N TYR A 322 10.84 -3.36 -1.38
CA TYR A 322 11.18 -2.17 -0.59
C TYR A 322 12.61 -1.70 -0.79
N TYR A 323 13.54 -2.61 -1.11
CA TYR A 323 14.88 -2.23 -1.56
C TYR A 323 14.83 -1.46 -2.90
N VAL A 324 14.02 -1.91 -3.87
CA VAL A 324 13.79 -1.18 -5.13
C VAL A 324 13.21 0.21 -4.87
N LEU A 325 12.22 0.32 -3.99
CA LEU A 325 11.65 1.62 -3.61
C LEU A 325 12.72 2.53 -2.99
N HIS A 326 13.59 1.97 -2.14
CA HIS A 326 14.67 2.69 -1.50
C HIS A 326 15.67 3.25 -2.52
N ILE A 327 16.20 2.44 -3.44
CA ILE A 327 17.16 2.90 -4.45
C ILE A 327 16.54 3.92 -5.43
N THR A 328 15.25 3.75 -5.77
CA THR A 328 14.52 4.68 -6.64
C THR A 328 14.42 6.03 -5.94
N LYS A 329 14.12 6.03 -4.63
CA LYS A 329 14.09 7.25 -3.81
C LYS A 329 15.46 7.93 -3.71
N GLN A 330 16.55 7.17 -3.73
CA GLN A 330 17.92 7.69 -3.79
C GLN A 330 18.34 8.21 -5.18
N ARG A 331 17.44 8.12 -6.18
CA ARG A 331 17.71 8.50 -7.58
C ARG A 331 18.84 7.69 -8.22
N ASN A 332 19.08 6.46 -7.75
CA ASN A 332 20.08 5.58 -8.33
C ASN A 332 19.49 4.80 -9.52
N LYS A 333 19.58 5.39 -10.72
CA LYS A 333 19.04 4.78 -11.94
C LYS A 333 19.72 3.46 -12.32
N ASN A 334 21.02 3.33 -12.08
CA ASN A 334 21.78 2.15 -12.49
C ASN A 334 21.36 0.93 -11.66
N ALA A 335 21.23 1.11 -10.34
CA ALA A 335 20.69 0.09 -9.46
C ALA A 335 19.24 -0.28 -9.83
N LEU A 336 18.41 0.72 -10.18
CA LEU A 336 17.04 0.47 -10.57
C LEU A 336 16.99 -0.40 -11.83
N LEU A 337 17.74 -0.03 -12.87
CA LEU A 337 17.81 -0.78 -14.13
C LEU A 337 18.33 -2.22 -13.92
N ARG A 338 19.28 -2.43 -13.00
CA ARG A 338 19.77 -3.77 -12.62
C ARG A 338 18.66 -4.64 -12.03
N LEU A 339 17.78 -4.07 -11.20
CA LEU A 339 16.76 -4.82 -10.45
C LEU A 339 15.43 -4.98 -11.19
N LEU A 340 15.09 -4.09 -12.13
CA LEU A 340 13.83 -4.14 -12.88
C LEU A 340 13.51 -5.52 -13.50
N PRO A 341 14.47 -6.24 -14.14
CA PRO A 341 14.19 -7.55 -14.69
C PRO A 341 13.69 -8.57 -13.66
N GLY A 342 14.14 -8.47 -12.41
CA GLY A 342 13.71 -9.35 -11.31
C GLY A 342 12.28 -9.08 -10.83
N LEU A 343 11.65 -7.97 -11.24
CA LEU A 343 10.31 -7.59 -10.81
C LEU A 343 9.20 -8.11 -11.72
N VAL A 344 9.55 -8.59 -12.91
CA VAL A 344 8.59 -9.08 -13.93
C VAL A 344 7.81 -10.28 -13.42
N GLU A 345 8.49 -11.18 -12.72
CA GLU A 345 7.93 -12.38 -12.13
C GLU A 345 8.26 -12.38 -10.63
N THR A 346 7.25 -12.08 -9.81
CA THR A 346 7.39 -12.01 -8.35
C THR A 346 6.34 -12.87 -7.67
N PHE A 347 6.60 -13.22 -6.41
CA PHE A 347 5.70 -14.03 -5.60
C PHE A 347 4.29 -13.44 -5.63
N SER A 348 3.32 -14.20 -6.14
CA SER A 348 1.91 -13.78 -6.24
C SER A 348 1.69 -12.39 -6.87
N ASP A 349 2.54 -12.01 -7.84
CA ASP A 349 2.48 -10.70 -8.53
C ASP A 349 2.56 -9.48 -7.59
N LEU A 350 3.24 -9.59 -6.44
CA LEU A 350 3.38 -8.49 -5.47
C LEU A 350 3.96 -7.20 -6.08
N ALA A 351 4.83 -7.30 -7.10
CA ALA A 351 5.36 -6.14 -7.82
C ALA A 351 4.29 -5.35 -8.62
N PHE A 352 3.10 -5.93 -8.82
CA PHE A 352 1.97 -5.31 -9.50
C PHE A 352 0.83 -4.93 -8.54
N GLY A 353 1.05 -5.04 -7.23
CA GLY A 353 0.12 -4.58 -6.21
C GLY A 353 0.03 -3.05 -6.14
N ASP A 354 -1.16 -2.52 -5.88
CA ASP A 354 -1.43 -1.07 -5.90
C ASP A 354 -0.56 -0.28 -4.91
N ILE A 355 -0.31 -0.83 -3.73
CA ILE A 355 0.53 -0.19 -2.71
C ILE A 355 1.97 0.01 -3.22
N PHE A 356 2.55 -1.03 -3.81
CA PHE A 356 3.91 -0.96 -4.34
C PHE A 356 3.97 -0.05 -5.56
N LEU A 357 3.03 -0.19 -6.51
CA LEU A 357 2.99 0.66 -7.71
C LEU A 357 2.76 2.14 -7.36
N HIS A 358 1.92 2.44 -6.38
CA HIS A 358 1.72 3.82 -5.89
C HIS A 358 3.03 4.41 -5.34
N LEU A 359 3.76 3.65 -4.54
CA LEU A 359 5.06 4.09 -4.02
C LEU A 359 6.12 4.22 -5.12
N LEU A 360 6.18 3.24 -6.03
CA LEU A 360 7.14 3.22 -7.12
C LEU A 360 6.93 4.39 -8.07
N THR A 361 5.69 4.63 -8.51
CA THR A 361 5.37 5.77 -9.39
C THR A 361 5.69 7.11 -8.74
N GLY A 362 5.39 7.27 -7.44
CA GLY A 362 5.79 8.45 -6.67
C GLY A 362 7.30 8.65 -6.65
N ASN A 363 8.08 7.57 -6.43
CA ASN A 363 9.54 7.65 -6.42
C ASN A 363 10.13 7.87 -7.82
N LEU A 364 9.54 7.28 -8.87
CA LEU A 364 9.95 7.48 -10.27
C LEU A 364 9.82 8.93 -10.72
N ALA A 365 8.89 9.69 -10.15
CA ALA A 365 8.80 11.14 -10.40
C ALA A 365 10.08 11.90 -9.97
N LEU A 366 10.90 11.35 -9.05
CA LEU A 366 12.20 11.92 -8.68
C LEU A 366 13.28 11.72 -9.77
N LEU A 367 13.04 10.82 -10.72
CA LEU A 367 13.91 10.49 -11.85
C LEU A 367 13.41 11.14 -13.15
N ALA A 368 12.65 12.24 -13.07
CA ALA A 368 12.01 12.87 -14.23
C ALA A 368 12.96 13.16 -15.40
N ASP A 369 14.22 13.53 -15.12
CA ASP A 369 15.21 13.81 -16.17
C ASP A 369 15.66 12.55 -16.93
N GLU A 370 15.59 11.37 -16.31
CA GLU A 370 15.96 10.08 -16.93
C GLU A 370 14.91 9.60 -17.95
N PHE A 371 13.68 10.11 -17.90
CA PHE A 371 12.63 9.79 -18.88
C PHE A 371 12.91 10.34 -20.28
N ALA A 372 13.90 11.24 -20.43
CA ALA A 372 14.38 11.67 -21.74
C ALA A 372 15.21 10.58 -22.44
N LEU A 373 15.73 9.60 -21.70
CA LEU A 373 16.54 8.52 -22.23
C LEU A 373 15.65 7.36 -22.69
N GLU A 374 15.79 6.97 -23.95
CA GLU A 374 15.00 5.89 -24.56
C GLU A 374 15.26 4.53 -23.90
N ASP A 375 16.52 4.22 -23.57
CA ASP A 375 16.90 2.97 -22.90
C ASP A 375 16.25 2.84 -21.52
N PHE A 376 16.18 3.94 -20.77
CA PHE A 376 15.54 3.97 -19.45
C PHE A 376 14.03 3.72 -19.59
N CYS A 377 13.36 4.42 -20.50
CA CYS A 377 11.94 4.24 -20.75
C CYS A 377 11.61 2.83 -21.26
N SER A 378 12.43 2.27 -22.14
CA SER A 378 12.21 0.93 -22.69
C SER A 378 12.37 -0.14 -21.62
N SER A 379 13.40 -0.02 -20.76
CA SER A 379 13.60 -0.93 -19.63
C SER A 379 12.46 -0.85 -18.61
N LEU A 380 12.00 0.37 -18.28
CA LEU A 380 10.94 0.57 -17.29
C LEU A 380 9.56 0.15 -17.82
N PHE A 381 9.17 0.65 -18.99
CA PHE A 381 7.84 0.40 -19.53
C PHE A 381 7.76 -0.96 -20.21
N ASP A 382 8.61 -1.27 -21.18
CA ASP A 382 8.49 -2.51 -21.95
C ASP A 382 9.07 -3.70 -21.17
N GLY A 383 10.15 -3.47 -20.43
CA GLY A 383 10.84 -4.48 -19.64
C GLY A 383 10.14 -4.83 -18.32
N PHE A 384 9.34 -3.93 -17.74
CA PHE A 384 8.65 -4.18 -16.48
C PHE A 384 7.15 -3.86 -16.54
N LEU A 385 6.73 -2.59 -16.62
CA LEU A 385 5.34 -2.21 -16.38
C LEU A 385 4.36 -2.85 -17.38
N LEU A 386 4.67 -2.86 -18.68
CA LEU A 386 3.80 -3.40 -19.73
C LEU A 386 3.88 -4.93 -19.89
N THR A 387 4.83 -5.59 -19.23
CA THR A 387 4.91 -7.07 -19.22
C THR A 387 3.74 -7.72 -18.47
N ALA A 388 3.01 -6.94 -17.66
CA ALA A 388 1.80 -7.35 -16.97
C ALA A 388 0.60 -7.65 -17.90
N SER A 389 0.70 -7.32 -19.19
CA SER A 389 -0.31 -7.74 -20.18
C SER A 389 -0.09 -9.19 -20.57
N PRO A 390 -1.12 -10.06 -20.58
CA PRO A 390 -0.92 -11.47 -20.89
C PRO A 390 -0.31 -11.61 -22.30
N ARG A 391 0.83 -12.31 -22.38
CA ARG A 391 1.21 -12.99 -23.62
C ARG A 391 0.05 -13.92 -23.97
N CYS A 392 -0.47 -13.79 -25.18
CA CYS A 392 -1.57 -14.60 -25.70
C CYS A 392 -1.30 -16.09 -25.39
N PRO A 393 -2.13 -16.78 -24.59
CA PRO A 393 -1.88 -18.17 -24.28
C PRO A 393 -2.12 -19.02 -25.52
N SER A 394 -1.04 -19.61 -26.05
CA SER A 394 -1.16 -20.73 -26.98
C SER A 394 -1.88 -21.87 -26.26
N SER A 395 -2.93 -22.34 -26.92
CA SER A 395 -3.80 -23.44 -26.55
C SER A 395 -3.08 -24.64 -25.93
N GLN A 396 -3.30 -24.90 -24.64
CA GLN A 396 -3.26 -26.26 -24.11
C GLN A 396 -4.42 -26.49 -23.14
N SER A 397 -5.31 -27.36 -23.60
CA SER A 397 -6.41 -27.98 -22.89
C SER A 397 -5.91 -28.89 -21.77
N THR A 398 -6.47 -28.76 -20.57
CA THR A 398 -6.74 -29.94 -19.74
C THR A 398 -7.90 -29.69 -18.79
N SER A 399 -8.68 -30.75 -18.65
CA SER A 399 -10.04 -30.86 -18.12
C SER A 399 -10.09 -31.39 -16.68
N GLN A 400 -11.27 -31.28 -16.06
CA GLN A 400 -11.81 -32.02 -14.89
C GLN A 400 -11.33 -31.55 -13.50
N SER A 401 -12.12 -31.58 -12.42
CA SER A 401 -13.50 -32.05 -12.13
C SER A 401 -13.94 -31.44 -10.78
N GLY A 402 -15.25 -31.20 -10.60
CA GLY A 402 -15.81 -30.72 -9.33
C GLY A 402 -16.24 -31.81 -8.34
N ALA A 403 -16.40 -31.41 -7.08
CA ALA A 403 -17.37 -31.97 -6.13
C ALA A 403 -17.62 -30.95 -4.98
N PRO A 404 -18.84 -30.90 -4.39
CA PRO A 404 -19.23 -29.85 -3.45
C PRO A 404 -19.04 -30.26 -1.98
N GLY A 405 -18.60 -29.32 -1.15
CA GLY A 405 -18.50 -29.45 0.30
C GLY A 405 -19.51 -28.54 1.02
N THR A 406 -20.46 -29.16 1.70
CA THR A 406 -21.45 -28.55 2.60
C THR A 406 -20.79 -27.88 3.81
N ALA A 407 -21.09 -26.61 4.07
CA ALA A 407 -20.76 -25.94 5.34
C ALA A 407 -21.90 -24.99 5.75
N GLY A 408 -22.30 -25.09 7.01
CA GLY A 408 -23.53 -24.51 7.58
C GLY A 408 -23.67 -23.00 7.43
N GLU A 409 -24.87 -22.60 7.04
CA GLU A 409 -25.31 -21.21 6.97
C GLU A 409 -25.49 -20.63 8.38
N GLY A 410 -24.42 -20.04 8.91
CA GLY A 410 -24.51 -19.06 9.99
C GLY A 410 -24.85 -17.68 9.43
N VAL A 411 -25.53 -16.84 10.22
CA VAL A 411 -26.01 -15.49 9.88
C VAL A 411 -24.93 -14.55 9.31
N GLY A 412 -23.64 -14.82 9.56
CA GLY A 412 -22.52 -14.15 8.87
C GLY A 412 -22.51 -14.31 7.34
N GLY A 413 -23.17 -15.32 6.79
CA GLY A 413 -23.38 -15.52 5.36
C GLY A 413 -24.35 -14.51 4.72
N GLN A 414 -25.36 -14.04 5.46
CA GLN A 414 -26.39 -13.13 4.94
C GLN A 414 -25.91 -11.68 4.80
N LEU A 415 -24.99 -11.22 5.66
CA LEU A 415 -24.34 -9.92 5.46
C LEU A 415 -23.40 -9.95 4.24
N CYS A 416 -22.77 -11.10 4.01
CA CYS A 416 -21.76 -11.26 2.97
C CYS A 416 -22.31 -11.38 1.55
N SER A 417 -23.53 -11.90 1.34
CA SER A 417 -24.16 -11.89 0.01
C SER A 417 -24.52 -10.46 -0.45
N ARG A 418 -24.65 -9.52 0.50
CA ARG A 418 -24.94 -8.10 0.23
C ARG A 418 -23.70 -7.21 0.13
N LEU A 419 -22.53 -7.75 0.47
CA LEU A 419 -21.25 -7.06 0.58
C LEU A 419 -20.23 -7.52 -0.46
N GLN A 420 -20.65 -8.01 -1.63
CA GLN A 420 -19.74 -8.17 -2.77
C GLN A 420 -19.59 -6.83 -3.52
N PRO A 421 -18.53 -6.01 -3.28
CA PRO A 421 -17.95 -5.27 -4.37
C PRO A 421 -17.16 -6.26 -5.24
N SER A 422 -17.15 -5.96 -6.54
CA SER A 422 -16.29 -6.55 -7.56
C SER A 422 -14.86 -6.75 -7.03
N ALA A 423 -14.52 -7.97 -6.61
CA ALA A 423 -13.16 -8.30 -6.23
C ALA A 423 -12.26 -8.23 -7.47
N ALA A 424 -11.11 -7.57 -7.31
CA ALA A 424 -9.98 -7.52 -8.23
C ALA A 424 -10.20 -6.73 -9.53
N SER A 425 -9.80 -5.44 -9.49
CA SER A 425 -9.20 -4.81 -10.66
C SER A 425 -8.13 -5.76 -11.20
N SER A 426 -8.24 -6.11 -12.47
CA SER A 426 -7.30 -7.05 -13.09
C SER A 426 -5.87 -6.51 -12.95
N ARG A 427 -4.86 -7.37 -12.76
CA ARG A 427 -3.42 -7.01 -12.75
C ARG A 427 -3.07 -5.94 -13.79
N LYS A 428 -3.65 -6.09 -14.99
CA LYS A 428 -3.49 -5.17 -16.11
C LYS A 428 -4.07 -3.78 -15.85
N GLU A 429 -5.26 -3.69 -15.26
CA GLU A 429 -5.94 -2.43 -14.97
C GLU A 429 -5.20 -1.63 -13.88
N ASN A 430 -4.71 -2.28 -12.83
CA ASN A 430 -3.90 -1.63 -11.79
C ASN A 430 -2.66 -0.97 -12.35
N VAL A 431 -1.90 -1.71 -13.16
CA VAL A 431 -0.73 -1.20 -13.86
C VAL A 431 -1.10 -0.06 -14.79
N GLN A 432 -2.14 -0.24 -15.61
CA GLN A 432 -2.58 0.79 -16.57
C GLN A 432 -2.92 2.11 -15.87
N ARG A 433 -3.63 2.07 -14.74
CA ARG A 433 -3.95 3.28 -13.94
C ARG A 433 -2.68 3.96 -13.42
N HIS A 434 -1.73 3.21 -12.87
CA HIS A 434 -0.48 3.75 -12.34
C HIS A 434 0.43 4.33 -13.43
N VAL A 435 0.52 3.65 -14.58
CA VAL A 435 1.29 4.14 -15.74
C VAL A 435 0.67 5.42 -16.29
N LEU A 436 -0.65 5.47 -16.49
CA LEU A 436 -1.34 6.68 -16.95
C LEU A 436 -1.12 7.85 -16.00
N ARG A 437 -1.21 7.63 -14.68
CA ARG A 437 -0.89 8.65 -13.66
C ARG A 437 0.54 9.17 -13.80
N LEU A 438 1.52 8.28 -13.97
CA LEU A 438 2.91 8.65 -14.16
C LEU A 438 3.08 9.53 -15.42
N LEU A 439 2.46 9.13 -16.53
CA LEU A 439 2.53 9.87 -17.80
C LEU A 439 1.82 11.23 -17.73
N LEU A 440 0.72 11.36 -16.99
CA LEU A 440 0.06 12.66 -16.77
C LEU A 440 1.04 13.71 -16.20
N HIS A 441 2.04 13.28 -15.43
CA HIS A 441 3.04 14.15 -14.83
C HIS A 441 4.31 14.29 -15.68
N LEU A 442 4.75 13.19 -16.29
CA LEU A 442 6.05 13.10 -16.95
C LEU A 442 6.01 13.13 -18.48
N HIS A 443 4.84 13.23 -19.12
CA HIS A 443 4.70 13.21 -20.60
C HIS A 443 5.64 14.21 -21.31
N HIS A 444 5.84 15.40 -20.74
CA HIS A 444 6.72 16.43 -21.31
C HIS A 444 8.22 16.08 -21.27
N ARG A 445 8.62 15.04 -20.53
CA ARG A 445 10.00 14.55 -20.44
C ARG A 445 10.23 13.26 -21.24
N VAL A 446 9.17 12.60 -21.68
CA VAL A 446 9.26 11.35 -22.46
C VAL A 446 9.44 11.69 -23.94
N ALA A 447 10.31 10.95 -24.62
CA ALA A 447 10.50 11.11 -26.07
C ALA A 447 9.16 10.94 -26.83
N PRO A 448 8.84 11.80 -27.81
CA PRO A 448 7.54 11.78 -28.50
C PRO A 448 7.18 10.42 -29.12
N SER A 449 8.14 9.78 -29.80
CA SER A 449 7.97 8.43 -30.39
C SER A 449 7.59 7.39 -29.34
N LYS A 450 8.23 7.45 -28.16
CA LYS A 450 7.93 6.55 -27.05
C LYS A 450 6.55 6.86 -26.45
N LEU A 451 6.20 8.13 -26.34
CA LEU A 451 4.91 8.57 -25.80
C LEU A 451 3.74 8.09 -26.68
N GLU A 452 3.87 8.18 -28.01
CA GLU A 452 2.88 7.64 -28.96
C GLU A 452 2.73 6.11 -28.83
N ALA A 453 3.86 5.39 -28.71
CA ALA A 453 3.83 3.94 -28.49
C ALA A 453 3.14 3.56 -27.17
N LEU A 454 3.39 4.33 -26.10
CA LEU A 454 2.75 4.14 -24.80
C LEU A 454 1.25 4.45 -24.85
N GLN A 455 0.82 5.50 -25.54
CA GLN A 455 -0.61 5.80 -25.72
C GLN A 455 -1.32 4.63 -26.41
N LYS A 456 -0.76 4.11 -27.49
CA LYS A 456 -1.32 2.95 -28.18
C LYS A 456 -1.36 1.70 -27.29
N ALA A 457 -0.31 1.45 -26.51
CA ALA A 457 -0.25 0.30 -25.60
C ALA A 457 -1.23 0.40 -24.42
N LEU A 458 -1.58 1.62 -24.00
CA LEU A 458 -2.45 1.91 -22.87
C LEU A 458 -3.89 2.27 -23.30
N GLU A 459 -4.24 2.06 -24.57
CA GLU A 459 -5.57 2.34 -25.08
C GLU A 459 -6.64 1.52 -24.30
N PRO A 460 -7.67 2.17 -23.73
CA PRO A 460 -8.71 1.47 -23.01
C PRO A 460 -9.49 0.53 -23.93
N THR A 461 -9.73 -0.69 -23.49
CA THR A 461 -10.60 -1.62 -24.21
C THR A 461 -12.06 -1.43 -23.76
N GLY A 462 -13.01 -2.06 -24.45
CA GLY A 462 -14.42 -2.05 -24.04
C GLY A 462 -14.64 -2.55 -22.60
N GLN A 463 -13.74 -3.39 -22.09
CA GLN A 463 -13.76 -3.95 -20.73
C GLN A 463 -13.03 -3.09 -19.70
N SER A 464 -12.30 -2.05 -20.09
CA SER A 464 -11.59 -1.17 -19.16
C SER A 464 -12.58 -0.39 -18.27
N GLY A 465 -12.24 -0.27 -16.99
CA GLY A 465 -12.99 0.53 -16.03
C GLY A 465 -13.03 2.01 -16.39
N GLU A 466 -14.03 2.71 -15.85
CA GLU A 466 -14.25 4.14 -16.09
C GLU A 466 -13.04 4.99 -15.70
N ALA A 467 -12.39 4.67 -14.57
CA ALA A 467 -11.19 5.38 -14.11
C ALA A 467 -10.02 5.32 -15.10
N VAL A 468 -9.84 4.19 -15.81
CA VAL A 468 -8.82 4.08 -16.87
C VAL A 468 -9.16 4.96 -18.06
N LYS A 469 -10.42 4.94 -18.48
CA LYS A 469 -10.92 5.75 -19.61
C LYS A 469 -10.76 7.25 -19.32
N GLU A 470 -11.07 7.66 -18.09
CA GLU A 470 -10.91 9.04 -17.63
C GLU A 470 -9.44 9.46 -17.64
N LEU A 471 -8.54 8.68 -17.03
CA LEU A 471 -7.10 8.97 -17.00
C LEU A 471 -6.49 9.02 -18.42
N TYR A 472 -6.95 8.15 -19.31
CA TYR A 472 -6.52 8.14 -20.71
C TYR A 472 -6.98 9.40 -21.45
N SER A 473 -8.24 9.82 -21.26
CA SER A 473 -8.77 11.06 -21.82
C SER A 473 -7.99 12.28 -21.34
N GLN A 474 -7.72 12.36 -20.03
CA GLN A 474 -6.91 13.44 -19.45
C GLN A 474 -5.51 13.50 -20.04
N LEU A 475 -4.89 12.35 -20.32
CA LEU A 475 -3.57 12.29 -20.96
C LEU A 475 -3.64 12.82 -22.40
N GLY A 476 -4.67 12.44 -23.16
CA GLY A 476 -4.92 12.97 -24.51
C GLY A 476 -5.03 14.50 -24.53
N GLU A 477 -5.85 15.07 -23.65
CA GLU A 477 -6.00 16.52 -23.52
C GLU A 477 -4.68 17.23 -23.18
N LYS A 478 -3.85 16.64 -22.33
CA LYS A 478 -2.53 17.18 -21.98
C LYS A 478 -1.56 17.17 -23.17
N LEU A 479 -1.60 16.13 -23.99
CA LEU A 479 -0.73 16.05 -25.17
C LEU A 479 -1.13 17.08 -26.23
N GLU A 480 -2.44 17.27 -26.48
CA GLU A 480 -2.91 18.31 -27.39
C GLU A 480 -2.47 19.71 -26.94
N GLN A 481 -2.50 19.99 -25.63
CA GLN A 481 -2.00 21.25 -25.07
C GLN A 481 -0.48 21.43 -25.26
N LEU A 482 0.29 20.34 -25.19
CA LEU A 482 1.73 20.35 -25.40
C LEU A 482 2.07 20.67 -26.86
N ASP A 483 1.37 20.07 -27.82
CA ASP A 483 1.60 20.31 -29.24
C ASP A 483 1.20 21.72 -29.67
N ARG A 484 0.13 22.30 -29.08
CA ARG A 484 -0.25 23.71 -29.28
C ARG A 484 0.78 24.71 -28.72
N ARG A 485 1.64 24.29 -27.79
CA ARG A 485 2.70 25.14 -27.19
C ARG A 485 4.01 25.12 -27.98
N LYS A 486 4.19 24.25 -28.96
CA LYS A 486 5.35 24.33 -29.88
C LYS A 486 5.19 25.59 -30.75
N PRO A 487 6.15 26.52 -30.77
CA PRO A 487 6.05 27.68 -31.65
C PRO A 487 6.03 27.23 -33.11
N SER A 488 5.12 27.81 -33.91
CA SER A 488 5.09 27.65 -35.36
C SER A 488 6.48 27.94 -35.95
N PRO A 489 6.94 27.21 -36.99
CA PRO A 489 8.21 27.50 -37.62
C PRO A 489 8.20 28.95 -38.11
N ALA A 490 9.22 29.72 -37.72
CA ALA A 490 9.39 31.10 -38.14
C ALA A 490 9.30 31.18 -39.67
N GLN A 491 8.38 32.02 -40.17
CA GLN A 491 8.38 32.41 -41.57
C GLN A 491 9.77 32.95 -41.90
N ALA A 492 10.36 32.42 -42.96
CA ALA A 492 11.62 32.88 -43.52
C ALA A 492 11.54 34.41 -43.71
N THR A 493 12.31 35.13 -42.92
CA THR A 493 12.42 36.59 -43.05
C THR A 493 13.24 36.86 -44.30
N GLU A 494 12.60 37.43 -45.31
CA GLU A 494 13.25 37.91 -46.52
C GLU A 494 14.40 38.87 -46.12
N THR A 495 15.59 38.58 -46.63
CA THR A 495 16.76 39.46 -46.57
C THR A 495 16.48 40.77 -47.30
N PRO A 496 16.65 41.96 -46.69
CA PRO A 496 16.81 43.19 -47.44
C PRO A 496 18.28 43.38 -47.81
N ALA A 497 18.52 43.67 -49.10
CA ALA A 497 19.83 43.96 -49.65
C ALA A 497 20.33 45.37 -49.26
N LEU A 498 21.63 45.43 -48.95
CA LEU A 498 22.63 46.48 -49.24
C LEU A 498 22.29 47.98 -49.09
N GLU A 499 23.10 48.68 -48.29
CA GLU A 499 23.91 49.89 -48.63
C GLU A 499 24.82 50.22 -47.42
N LEU A 500 26.15 49.99 -47.44
CA LEU A 500 27.31 50.78 -47.95
C LEU A 500 28.23 51.18 -46.76
N PRO A 501 29.57 51.24 -46.94
CA PRO A 501 30.55 51.17 -45.84
C PRO A 501 31.01 52.55 -45.33
N LEU A 502 31.24 52.66 -44.00
CA LEU A 502 31.87 53.82 -43.39
C LEU A 502 33.42 53.70 -43.40
N PRO A 503 34.17 54.81 -43.58
CA PRO A 503 35.63 54.78 -43.64
C PRO A 503 36.26 54.69 -42.23
N SER A 504 37.37 53.95 -42.16
CA SER A 504 38.24 53.78 -41.00
C SER A 504 38.92 55.08 -40.56
N VAL A 505 38.89 55.37 -39.25
CA VAL A 505 39.74 56.38 -38.59
C VAL A 505 40.58 55.70 -37.50
N PRO A 506 41.90 55.98 -37.37
CA PRO A 506 42.79 55.23 -36.50
C PRO A 506 42.74 55.72 -35.04
N ALA A 507 43.01 54.80 -34.12
CA ALA A 507 43.14 55.04 -32.69
C ALA A 507 44.37 55.90 -32.32
N PRO A 508 44.31 56.72 -31.26
CA PRO A 508 45.51 57.21 -30.59
C PRO A 508 45.93 56.28 -29.44
N ALA A 509 47.24 56.12 -29.32
CA ALA A 509 47.92 55.26 -28.35
C ALA A 509 47.90 55.82 -26.92
N VAL A 510 48.10 54.89 -25.99
CA VAL A 510 48.33 55.03 -24.55
C VAL A 510 49.35 56.12 -24.20
N LEU A 511 48.99 56.97 -23.23
CA LEU A 511 49.75 57.25 -22.00
C LEU A 511 48.81 57.74 -20.90
#